data_AF-A0A546YVX3-F1
#
_entry.id   AF-A0A546YVX3-F1
#
_cell.length_a   1.000
_cell.length_b   1.000
_cell.length_c   1.000
_cell.angle_alpha   90.00
_cell.angle_beta   90.00
_cell.angle_gamma   90.00
#
_symmetry.space_group_name_H-M   'P 1'
#
loop_
_entity.id
_entity.type
_entity.pdbx_description
1 polymer ?
#
loop_
_entity_poly.entity_id
_entity_poly.type
_entity_poly.pdbx_seq_one_letter_code
_entity_poly.pdbx_strand_id
1 'polypeptide(L)'
;MGLFSRKRKNHTPKEAPETGRSKQIVNIVELLCEGEIEGLVDGFKSIYLDGTKIQNDDDSYNFNNVSGQLNVGTQDQEVLEGYDSSQNEVSVGVEVKKKNGAIVRTVTDERISRLRLTLGVRSLFHQNNQGDTNTTNVDLKITIGTRQYSH
;
A
#
# COMPACT_ATOMS: atom_id res chain seq x y z
N MET A 1 -62.61 21.60 -0.17
CA MET A 1 -61.37 20.94 -0.61
C MET A 1 -60.18 21.74 -0.07
N GLY A 2 -59.54 21.28 1.01
CA GLY A 2 -58.34 21.89 1.56
C GLY A 2 -57.15 20.94 1.34
N LEU A 3 -56.26 21.31 0.44
CA LEU A 3 -55.07 20.54 0.09
C LEU A 3 -53.94 20.94 1.05
N PHE A 4 -53.59 20.08 2.02
CA PHE A 4 -52.42 20.32 2.87
C PHE A 4 -51.14 19.93 2.12
N SER A 5 -50.42 20.95 1.65
CA SER A 5 -49.08 20.83 1.09
C SER A 5 -48.08 20.44 2.19
N ARG A 6 -47.50 19.25 2.08
CA ARG A 6 -46.45 18.75 2.96
C ARG A 6 -45.14 19.48 2.58
N LYS A 7 -44.77 20.52 3.35
CA LYS A 7 -43.49 21.23 3.21
C LYS A 7 -42.34 20.22 3.25
N ARG A 8 -41.72 19.91 2.11
CA ARG A 8 -40.44 19.21 2.07
C ARG A 8 -39.38 20.21 2.54
N LYS A 9 -38.72 19.91 3.66
CA LYS A 9 -37.50 20.63 4.08
C LYS A 9 -36.49 20.47 2.94
N ASN A 10 -36.00 21.59 2.39
CA ASN A 10 -34.89 21.59 1.45
C ASN A 10 -33.68 21.02 2.19
N HIS A 11 -33.19 19.90 1.70
CA HIS A 11 -32.06 19.18 2.26
C HIS A 11 -30.89 19.31 1.28
N THR A 12 -29.72 19.71 1.77
CA THR A 12 -28.50 19.80 0.96
C THR A 12 -27.70 18.52 1.19
N PRO A 13 -27.47 17.71 0.15
CA PRO A 13 -26.67 16.50 0.25
C PRO A 13 -25.29 16.76 0.84
N LYS A 14 -24.86 15.92 1.78
CA LYS A 14 -23.51 15.95 2.35
C LYS A 14 -22.68 14.76 1.86
N GLU A 15 -21.40 15.02 1.59
CA GLU A 15 -20.41 14.00 1.21
C GLU A 15 -19.46 13.71 2.37
N ALA A 16 -19.09 12.44 2.52
CA ALA A 16 -18.17 11.98 3.55
C ALA A 16 -16.70 12.09 3.09
N PRO A 17 -15.74 12.32 4.01
CA PRO A 17 -14.33 12.42 3.67
C PRO A 17 -13.73 11.06 3.22
N GLU A 18 -12.93 11.10 2.16
CA GLU A 18 -12.24 9.94 1.58
C GLU A 18 -11.02 9.50 2.40
N THR A 19 -10.90 8.20 2.70
CA THR A 19 -9.80 7.62 3.50
C THR A 19 -9.05 6.48 2.81
N GLY A 20 -9.35 6.17 1.55
CA GLY A 20 -8.80 5.04 0.80
C GLY A 20 -7.33 5.17 0.34
N ARG A 21 -6.38 5.46 1.22
CA ARG A 21 -4.96 5.56 0.85
C ARG A 21 -4.26 4.20 0.91
N SER A 22 -3.89 3.66 -0.25
CA SER A 22 -2.96 2.51 -0.33
C SER A 22 -1.52 2.97 -0.14
N LYS A 23 -0.72 2.23 0.65
CA LYS A 23 0.74 2.40 0.76
C LYS A 23 1.44 1.28 -0.01
N GLN A 24 2.29 1.62 -0.96
CA GLN A 24 3.12 0.68 -1.71
C GLN A 24 4.59 0.97 -1.43
N ILE A 25 5.40 -0.08 -1.39
CA ILE A 25 6.85 -0.01 -1.18
C ILE A 25 7.51 -0.59 -2.43
N VAL A 26 8.49 0.12 -2.98
CA VAL A 26 9.30 -0.31 -4.12
C VAL A 26 10.74 -0.45 -3.64
N ASN A 27 11.37 -1.58 -3.99
CA ASN A 27 12.80 -1.80 -3.77
C ASN A 27 13.51 -1.70 -5.12
N ILE A 28 14.59 -0.93 -5.20
CA ILE A 28 15.35 -0.68 -6.42
C ILE A 28 16.82 -1.03 -6.16
N VAL A 29 17.41 -1.81 -7.07
CA VAL A 29 18.86 -2.09 -7.09
C VAL A 29 19.42 -1.53 -8.38
N GLU A 30 20.49 -0.76 -8.27
CA GLU A 30 21.20 -0.16 -9.39
C GLU A 30 22.68 -0.57 -9.35
N LEU A 31 23.23 -0.94 -10.51
CA LEU A 31 24.64 -1.24 -10.67
C LEU A 31 25.34 -0.01 -11.27
N LEU A 32 26.29 0.57 -10.55
CA LEU A 32 27.01 1.78 -10.97
C LEU A 32 28.24 1.45 -11.81
N CYS A 33 29.05 0.48 -11.37
CA CYS A 33 30.32 0.13 -12.01
C CYS A 33 30.77 -1.29 -11.63
N GLU A 34 31.83 -1.74 -12.27
CA GLU A 34 32.60 -2.93 -11.91
C GLU A 34 33.85 -2.52 -11.13
N GLY A 35 34.22 -3.30 -10.12
CA GLY A 35 35.37 -3.05 -9.27
C GLY A 35 35.11 -2.10 -8.10
N GLU A 36 36.12 -1.96 -7.25
CA GLU A 36 36.02 -1.18 -6.01
C GLU A 36 36.02 0.32 -6.29
N ILE A 37 35.08 1.04 -5.65
CA ILE A 37 34.95 2.50 -5.69
C ILE A 37 34.90 3.09 -4.28
N GLU A 38 35.19 4.39 -4.16
CA GLU A 38 35.07 5.12 -2.88
C GLU A 38 33.60 5.33 -2.43
N GLY A 39 32.64 5.07 -3.32
CA GLY A 39 31.22 5.25 -3.06
C GLY A 39 30.66 6.61 -3.50
N LEU A 40 29.50 6.98 -2.94
CA LEU A 40 28.81 8.24 -3.26
C LEU A 40 29.47 9.42 -2.53
N VAL A 41 29.72 10.52 -3.27
CA VAL A 41 30.44 11.70 -2.76
C VAL A 41 29.83 12.26 -1.48
N ASP A 42 28.49 12.35 -1.41
CA ASP A 42 27.73 12.90 -0.27
C ASP A 42 26.60 11.97 0.18
N GLY A 43 26.77 10.65 0.06
CA GLY A 43 25.77 9.66 0.47
C GLY A 43 24.39 9.90 -0.19
N PHE A 44 23.32 9.97 0.61
CA PHE A 44 21.95 10.19 0.09
C PHE A 44 21.76 11.56 -0.58
N LYS A 45 22.62 12.55 -0.31
CA LYS A 45 22.58 13.85 -1.01
C LYS A 45 23.04 13.73 -2.46
N SER A 46 23.77 12.68 -2.79
CA SER A 46 24.18 12.35 -4.16
C SER A 46 23.10 11.61 -4.96
N ILE A 47 21.98 11.21 -4.34
CA ILE A 47 20.92 10.44 -5.00
C ILE A 47 19.74 11.34 -5.35
N TYR A 48 19.27 11.22 -6.60
CA TYR A 48 18.15 12.00 -7.13
C TYR A 48 17.06 11.05 -7.63
N LEU A 49 15.82 11.36 -7.31
CA LEU A 49 14.64 10.74 -7.91
C LEU A 49 13.96 11.79 -8.77
N ASP A 50 13.93 11.54 -10.08
CA ASP A 50 13.35 12.46 -11.08
C ASP A 50 13.87 13.90 -10.93
N GLY A 51 15.20 14.06 -10.83
CA GLY A 51 15.86 15.35 -10.64
C GLY A 51 15.72 15.98 -9.25
N THR A 52 14.99 15.35 -8.32
CA THR A 52 14.85 15.83 -6.94
C THR A 52 15.79 15.08 -6.00
N LYS A 53 16.65 15.79 -5.26
CA LYS A 53 17.54 15.19 -4.24
C LYS A 53 16.72 14.39 -3.23
N ILE A 54 17.22 13.22 -2.81
CA ILE A 54 16.61 12.47 -1.70
C ILE A 54 16.81 13.21 -0.38
N GLN A 55 18.05 13.60 -0.11
CA GLN A 55 18.44 14.41 1.05
C GLN A 55 19.01 15.74 0.58
N ASN A 56 18.57 16.83 1.18
CA ASN A 56 19.02 18.19 0.90
C ASN A 56 20.35 18.49 1.59
N ASP A 57 20.97 19.61 1.21
CA ASP A 57 22.27 20.02 1.76
C ASP A 57 22.18 20.37 3.26
N ASP A 58 20.99 20.78 3.73
CA ASP A 58 20.64 21.04 5.13
C ASP A 58 20.22 19.78 5.93
N ASP A 59 20.49 18.59 5.38
CA ASP A 59 20.16 17.26 5.92
C ASP A 59 18.66 16.92 5.96
N SER A 60 17.77 17.81 5.51
CA SER A 60 16.34 17.51 5.40
C SER A 60 16.04 16.54 4.25
N TYR A 61 14.98 15.74 4.38
CA TYR A 61 14.59 14.76 3.36
C TYR A 61 13.38 15.23 2.55
N ASN A 62 13.47 15.16 1.22
CA ASN A 62 12.33 15.43 0.33
C ASN A 62 11.35 14.24 0.28
N PHE A 63 11.86 13.03 0.54
CA PHE A 63 11.07 11.80 0.55
C PHE A 63 11.13 11.11 1.91
N ASN A 64 9.97 11.03 2.57
CA ASN A 64 9.84 10.34 3.84
C ASN A 64 9.74 8.82 3.62
N ASN A 65 10.43 8.02 4.44
CA ASN A 65 10.52 6.55 4.35
C ASN A 65 11.39 6.01 3.21
N VAL A 66 12.47 6.71 2.86
CA VAL A 66 13.53 6.15 2.01
C VAL A 66 14.60 5.52 2.89
N SER A 67 15.06 4.35 2.50
CA SER A 67 16.23 3.67 3.05
C SER A 67 17.04 3.09 1.91
N GLY A 68 18.35 2.96 2.08
CA GLY A 68 19.24 2.45 1.05
C GLY A 68 20.52 1.90 1.67
N GLN A 69 21.19 1.06 0.88
CA GLN A 69 22.49 0.49 1.18
C GLN A 69 23.38 0.77 -0.03
N LEU A 70 24.66 1.01 0.20
CA LEU A 70 25.65 1.19 -0.85
C LEU A 70 26.71 0.12 -0.70
N ASN A 71 26.94 -0.59 -1.80
CA ASN A 71 28.00 -1.58 -1.92
C ASN A 71 29.08 -1.02 -2.84
N VAL A 72 30.31 -0.97 -2.34
CA VAL A 72 31.44 -0.31 -3.02
C VAL A 72 32.17 -1.22 -4.01
N GLY A 73 31.81 -2.50 -4.12
CA GLY A 73 32.38 -3.40 -5.11
C GLY A 73 33.69 -4.08 -4.70
N THR A 74 33.95 -4.22 -3.39
CA THR A 74 35.11 -4.98 -2.89
C THR A 74 35.10 -6.43 -3.37
N GLN A 75 36.29 -7.06 -3.45
CA GLN A 75 36.39 -8.47 -3.82
C GLN A 75 35.66 -9.39 -2.83
N ASP A 76 35.80 -9.11 -1.53
CA ASP A 76 35.00 -9.73 -0.47
C ASP A 76 33.88 -8.75 -0.08
N GLN A 77 32.67 -8.96 -0.60
CA GLN A 77 31.51 -8.10 -0.37
C GLN A 77 30.35 -8.87 0.28
N GLU A 78 29.69 -8.23 1.23
CA GLU A 78 28.49 -8.77 1.87
C GLU A 78 27.29 -8.81 0.91
N VAL A 79 26.43 -9.81 1.10
CA VAL A 79 25.20 -9.96 0.33
C VAL A 79 24.25 -8.80 0.67
N LEU A 80 23.59 -8.24 -0.34
CA LEU A 80 22.58 -7.21 -0.14
C LEU A 80 21.43 -7.72 0.73
N GLU A 81 21.24 -7.13 1.90
CA GLU A 81 20.16 -7.50 2.82
C GLU A 81 18.79 -7.06 2.28
N GLY A 82 17.76 -7.88 2.52
CA GLY A 82 16.38 -7.57 2.13
C GLY A 82 16.02 -7.90 0.67
N TYR A 83 16.98 -8.45 -0.09
CA TYR A 83 16.78 -8.98 -1.45
C TYR A 83 16.78 -10.52 -1.51
N ASP A 84 16.73 -11.17 -0.35
CA ASP A 84 16.69 -12.62 -0.15
C ASP A 84 15.33 -13.26 -0.49
N SER A 85 14.33 -12.45 -0.84
CA SER A 85 12.97 -12.92 -1.08
C SER A 85 12.59 -12.88 -2.57
N SER A 86 12.21 -14.05 -3.09
CA SER A 86 11.45 -14.13 -4.34
C SER A 86 9.96 -13.98 -4.02
N GLN A 87 9.26 -13.17 -4.81
CA GLN A 87 7.83 -12.91 -4.65
C GLN A 87 7.08 -13.46 -5.86
N ASN A 88 6.00 -14.19 -5.62
CA ASN A 88 5.09 -14.64 -6.66
C ASN A 88 3.68 -14.10 -6.38
N GLU A 89 3.09 -13.43 -7.37
CA GLU A 89 1.74 -12.91 -7.26
C GLU A 89 0.74 -13.88 -7.88
N VAL A 90 -0.29 -14.25 -7.10
CA VAL A 90 -1.39 -15.09 -7.57
C VAL A 90 -2.68 -14.30 -7.51
N SER A 91 -3.21 -13.92 -8.68
CA SER A 91 -4.48 -13.22 -8.75
C SER A 91 -5.63 -14.16 -8.35
N VAL A 92 -6.45 -13.69 -7.41
CA VAL A 92 -7.62 -14.44 -6.92
C VAL A 92 -8.89 -14.01 -7.64
N GLY A 93 -9.05 -12.73 -7.99
CA GLY A 93 -10.16 -12.23 -8.82
C GLY A 93 -11.58 -12.44 -8.26
N VAL A 94 -11.73 -12.83 -6.99
CA VAL A 94 -13.04 -13.12 -6.38
C VAL A 94 -13.46 -11.99 -5.45
N GLU A 95 -14.70 -11.53 -5.61
CA GLU A 95 -15.32 -10.53 -4.75
C GLU A 95 -15.77 -11.16 -3.42
N VAL A 96 -15.25 -10.64 -2.30
CA VAL A 96 -15.69 -11.04 -0.96
C VAL A 96 -17.04 -10.39 -0.67
N LYS A 97 -18.09 -11.21 -0.51
CA LYS A 97 -19.42 -10.74 -0.09
C LYS A 97 -19.77 -11.33 1.26
N LYS A 98 -20.30 -10.50 2.16
CA LYS A 98 -20.78 -10.96 3.49
C LYS A 98 -21.73 -12.17 3.40
N LYS A 99 -22.55 -12.25 2.35
CA LYS A 99 -23.49 -13.35 2.11
C LYS A 99 -22.81 -14.64 1.62
N ASN A 100 -21.69 -14.54 0.90
CA ASN A 100 -21.09 -15.67 0.20
C ASN A 100 -20.04 -16.42 1.04
N GLY A 101 -19.75 -15.93 2.26
CA GLY A 101 -18.77 -16.56 3.16
C GLY A 101 -17.33 -16.16 2.87
N ALA A 102 -16.39 -16.81 3.59
CA ALA A 102 -14.96 -16.53 3.47
C ALA A 102 -14.37 -17.17 2.20
N ILE A 103 -13.39 -16.50 1.60
CA ILE A 103 -12.57 -17.06 0.53
C ILE A 103 -11.41 -17.82 1.18
N VAL A 104 -11.29 -19.12 0.88
CA VAL A 104 -10.22 -19.98 1.41
C VAL A 104 -9.28 -20.39 0.29
N ARG A 105 -7.98 -20.25 0.52
CA ARG A 105 -6.91 -20.70 -0.39
C ARG A 105 -5.85 -21.45 0.40
N THR A 106 -5.37 -22.54 -0.18
CA THR A 106 -4.25 -23.32 0.38
C THR A 106 -2.97 -22.90 -0.30
N VAL A 107 -1.94 -22.61 0.50
CA VAL A 107 -0.57 -22.39 0.03
C VAL A 107 0.19 -23.69 0.27
N THR A 108 0.68 -24.32 -0.80
CA THR A 108 1.30 -25.65 -0.75
C THR A 108 2.82 -25.62 -0.87
N ASP A 109 3.42 -24.50 -1.27
CA ASP A 109 4.88 -24.38 -1.35
C ASP A 109 5.45 -24.13 0.04
N GLU A 110 6.19 -25.12 0.54
CA GLU A 110 6.81 -25.12 1.88
C GLU A 110 7.93 -24.08 2.03
N ARG A 111 8.42 -23.52 0.92
CA ARG A 111 9.47 -22.49 0.93
C ARG A 111 8.94 -21.09 1.20
N ILE A 112 7.61 -20.91 1.23
CA ILE A 112 6.99 -19.61 1.47
C ILE A 112 7.04 -19.26 2.96
N SER A 113 7.73 -18.17 3.29
CA SER A 113 7.85 -17.66 4.66
C SER A 113 6.97 -16.43 4.95
N ARG A 114 6.44 -15.78 3.91
CA ARG A 114 5.66 -14.54 4.03
C ARG A 114 4.52 -14.48 3.01
N LEU A 115 3.37 -13.96 3.43
CA LEU A 115 2.24 -13.65 2.54
C LEU A 115 2.00 -12.15 2.48
N ARG A 116 1.84 -11.61 1.27
CA ARG A 116 1.33 -10.26 1.02
C ARG A 116 -0.06 -10.39 0.43
N LEU A 117 -1.04 -9.75 1.06
CA LEU A 117 -2.41 -9.72 0.56
C LEU A 117 -2.72 -8.32 0.04
N THR A 118 -3.11 -8.24 -1.22
CA THR A 118 -3.64 -7.02 -1.83
C THR A 118 -5.15 -7.13 -1.86
N LEU A 119 -5.83 -6.32 -1.05
CA LEU A 119 -7.28 -6.32 -0.90
C LEU A 119 -7.84 -5.00 -1.38
N GLY A 120 -8.91 -5.06 -2.18
CA GLY A 120 -9.60 -3.88 -2.70
C GLY A 120 -11.08 -3.92 -2.34
N VAL A 121 -11.64 -2.75 -2.03
CA VAL A 121 -13.08 -2.53 -1.85
C VAL A 121 -13.57 -1.61 -2.96
N ARG A 122 -14.70 -1.94 -3.59
CA ARG A 122 -15.18 -1.20 -4.78
C ARG A 122 -15.77 0.17 -4.42
N SER A 123 -16.42 0.27 -3.26
CA SER A 123 -17.00 1.52 -2.75
C SER A 123 -17.27 1.37 -1.26
N LEU A 124 -17.00 2.43 -0.50
CA LEU A 124 -17.29 2.55 0.93
C LEU A 124 -18.27 3.71 1.22
N PHE A 125 -19.25 3.94 0.35
CA PHE A 125 -20.30 4.91 0.60
C PHE A 125 -21.71 4.36 0.30
N HIS A 126 -22.71 4.92 0.97
CA HIS A 126 -24.12 4.61 0.76
C HIS A 126 -24.90 5.89 0.51
N GLN A 127 -25.53 6.00 -0.66
CA GLN A 127 -26.41 7.11 -0.97
C GLN A 127 -27.85 6.81 -0.54
N ASN A 128 -28.44 7.68 0.27
CA ASN A 128 -29.84 7.54 0.69
C ASN A 128 -30.82 8.13 -0.36
N ASN A 129 -32.12 7.90 -0.16
CA ASN A 129 -33.18 8.42 -1.04
C ASN A 129 -33.32 9.97 -1.02
N GLN A 130 -32.53 10.67 -0.21
CA GLN A 130 -32.49 12.12 -0.10
C GLN A 130 -31.22 12.71 -0.75
N GLY A 131 -30.39 11.87 -1.37
CA GLY A 131 -29.17 12.26 -2.05
C GLY A 131 -27.92 12.33 -1.16
N ASP A 132 -28.04 12.07 0.15
CA ASP A 132 -26.87 12.07 1.04
C ASP A 132 -25.97 10.89 0.82
N THR A 133 -24.67 11.16 0.83
CA THR A 133 -23.63 10.14 0.79
C THR A 133 -23.14 9.89 2.22
N ASN A 134 -23.54 8.75 2.78
CA ASN A 134 -23.12 8.30 4.10
C ASN A 134 -21.89 7.38 3.98
N THR A 135 -20.98 7.46 4.95
CA THR A 135 -19.85 6.53 5.07
C THR A 135 -20.35 5.12 5.33
N THR A 136 -19.68 4.14 4.73
CA THR A 136 -19.81 2.73 5.11
C THR A 136 -18.44 2.19 5.47
N ASN A 137 -18.41 1.15 6.28
CA ASN A 137 -17.17 0.51 6.70
C ASN A 137 -17.20 -0.97 6.32
N VAL A 138 -16.01 -1.52 6.06
CA VAL A 138 -15.80 -2.94 5.84
C VAL A 138 -14.66 -3.36 6.77
N ASP A 139 -14.94 -4.29 7.67
CA ASP A 139 -13.93 -4.93 8.51
C ASP A 139 -13.51 -6.25 7.86
N LEU A 140 -12.21 -6.42 7.60
CA LEU A 140 -11.67 -7.63 7.00
C LEU A 140 -11.02 -8.51 8.07
N LYS A 141 -11.45 -9.77 8.14
CA LYS A 141 -10.82 -10.80 8.97
C LYS A 141 -10.00 -11.73 8.07
N ILE A 142 -8.70 -11.77 8.31
CA ILE A 142 -7.75 -12.58 7.56
C ILE A 142 -7.23 -13.68 8.49
N THR A 143 -7.43 -14.93 8.13
CA THR A 143 -6.94 -16.08 8.91
C THR A 143 -5.83 -16.79 8.15
N ILE A 144 -4.67 -16.95 8.78
CA ILE A 144 -3.51 -17.67 8.23
C ILE A 144 -3.17 -18.81 9.19
N GLY A 145 -3.43 -20.05 8.76
CA GLY A 145 -3.34 -21.21 9.64
C GLY A 145 -4.28 -21.05 10.84
N THR A 146 -3.72 -20.95 12.04
CA THR A 146 -4.46 -20.72 13.29
C THR A 146 -4.46 -19.27 13.77
N ARG A 147 -3.73 -18.37 13.10
CA ARG A 147 -3.63 -16.95 13.47
C ARG A 147 -4.66 -16.12 12.73
N GLN A 148 -5.27 -15.16 13.44
CA GLN A 148 -6.23 -14.22 12.87
C GLN A 148 -5.69 -12.80 12.94
N TYR A 149 -5.81 -12.08 11.83
CA TYR A 149 -5.47 -10.68 11.68
C TYR A 149 -6.75 -9.90 11.34
N SER A 150 -6.91 -8.73 11.93
CA SER A 150 -8.02 -7.81 11.65
C SER A 150 -7.44 -6.57 10.96
N HIS A 151 -8.08 -6.14 9.88
CA HIS A 151 -7.72 -4.92 9.15
C HIS A 151 -8.97 -4.12 8.81
#